data_AF-B3V3X2-F1
#
_entry.id   AF-B3V3X2-F1
#
_cell.length_a   1.000
_cell.length_b   1.000
_cell.length_c   1.000
_cell.angle_alpha   90.00
_cell.angle_beta   90.00
_cell.angle_gamma   90.00
#
_symmetry.space_group_name_H-M   'P 1'
#
loop_
_entity.id
_entity.type
_entity.pdbx_description
1 polymer ?
#
loop_
_entity_poly.entity_id
_entity_poly.type
_entity_poly.pdbx_seq_one_letter_code
_entity_poly.pdbx_strand_id
1 'polypeptide(L)'
;MSWDSYRDNLTQSGSVDKAAICGLDDGAVWTQSAGFNLAPTEVKVLTAAFQDPSNIRASGINLGGTKYFCLQTDDCQIQGRKGSSGVSVAKSGRCVIIGTYIDGQQAGNCRKEVETIRDYLRNRGY
;
A
#
# COMPACT_ATOMS: atom_id res chain seq x y z
N MET A 1 -20.24 6.47 -3.89
CA MET A 1 -18.98 6.60 -3.11
C MET A 1 -17.93 5.81 -3.87
N SER A 2 -16.99 6.49 -4.53
CA SER A 2 -15.96 5.85 -5.36
C SER A 2 -14.72 5.53 -4.53
N TRP A 3 -13.95 4.53 -4.96
CA TRP A 3 -12.65 4.21 -4.37
C TRP A 3 -11.69 5.39 -4.40
N ASP A 4 -11.81 6.24 -5.42
CA ASP A 4 -11.07 7.49 -5.57
C ASP A 4 -11.18 8.41 -4.36
N SER A 5 -12.33 8.50 -3.70
CA SER A 5 -12.46 9.36 -2.52
C SER A 5 -11.57 8.92 -1.36
N TYR A 6 -11.35 7.61 -1.18
CA TYR A 6 -10.44 7.09 -0.15
C TYR A 6 -8.97 7.35 -0.51
N ARG A 7 -8.61 7.17 -1.79
CA ARG A 7 -7.29 7.53 -2.31
C ARG A 7 -7.01 9.02 -2.10
N ASP A 8 -7.97 9.87 -2.46
CA ASP A 8 -7.81 11.32 -2.40
C ASP A 8 -7.64 11.77 -0.94
N ASN A 9 -8.40 11.18 -0.01
CA ASN A 9 -8.24 11.43 1.43
C ASN A 9 -6.83 11.07 1.93
N LEU A 10 -6.29 9.91 1.52
CA LEU A 10 -4.90 9.54 1.84
C LEU A 10 -3.92 10.60 1.33
N THR A 11 -4.02 11.00 0.06
CA THR A 11 -3.10 12.01 -0.50
C THR A 11 -3.29 13.41 0.11
N GLN A 12 -4.51 13.75 0.54
CA GLN A 12 -4.82 15.02 1.19
C GLN A 12 -4.34 15.08 2.64
N SER A 13 -4.05 13.95 3.28
CA SER A 13 -3.47 13.90 4.63
C SER A 13 -2.11 14.61 4.75
N GLY A 14 -1.43 14.87 3.63
CA GLY A 14 -0.08 15.45 3.61
C GLY A 14 1.02 14.51 4.11
N SER A 15 0.67 13.27 4.46
CA SER A 15 1.60 12.22 4.90
C SER A 15 1.80 11.10 3.86
N VAL A 16 1.00 11.12 2.79
CA VAL A 16 1.05 10.16 1.67
C VAL A 16 1.16 10.97 0.38
N ASP A 17 2.15 10.65 -0.45
CA ASP A 17 2.37 11.27 -1.78
C ASP A 17 1.49 10.62 -2.85
N LYS A 18 1.48 9.28 -2.90
CA LYS A 18 0.66 8.51 -3.83
C LYS A 18 -0.02 7.36 -3.11
N ALA A 19 -1.24 7.06 -3.51
CA ALA A 19 -2.02 5.99 -2.91
C ALA A 19 -2.67 5.12 -4.00
N ALA A 20 -2.93 3.87 -3.65
CA ALA A 20 -3.74 2.97 -4.45
C ALA A 20 -4.51 2.01 -3.57
N ILE A 21 -5.66 1.55 -4.06
CA ILE A 21 -6.49 0.55 -3.42
C ILE A 21 -6.73 -0.55 -4.44
N CYS A 22 -6.43 -1.77 -4.04
CA CYS A 22 -6.55 -2.96 -4.86
C CYS A 22 -7.39 -4.02 -4.14
N GLY A 23 -8.00 -4.93 -4.89
CA GLY A 23 -8.65 -6.12 -4.34
C GLY A 23 -7.61 -7.14 -3.87
N LEU A 24 -7.85 -7.73 -2.70
CA LEU A 24 -6.99 -8.76 -2.11
C LEU A 24 -7.03 -10.05 -2.93
N ASP A 25 -8.23 -10.50 -3.36
CA ASP A 25 -8.44 -11.76 -4.07
C ASP A 25 -7.84 -11.76 -5.49
N ASP A 26 -8.22 -10.79 -6.31
CA ASP A 26 -7.84 -10.77 -7.74
C ASP A 26 -6.59 -9.95 -8.04
N GLY A 27 -6.11 -9.14 -7.08
CA GLY A 27 -5.08 -8.13 -7.32
C GLY A 27 -5.53 -6.99 -8.23
N ALA A 28 -6.84 -6.85 -8.45
CA ALA A 28 -7.41 -5.83 -9.32
C ALA A 28 -7.21 -4.44 -8.71
N VAL A 29 -6.64 -3.51 -9.48
CA VAL A 29 -6.46 -2.12 -9.05
C VAL A 29 -7.80 -1.39 -9.18
N TRP A 30 -8.39 -1.00 -8.06
CA TRP A 30 -9.68 -0.28 -8.05
C TRP A 30 -9.50 1.22 -8.17
N THR A 31 -8.43 1.76 -7.56
CA THR A 31 -8.01 3.15 -7.76
C THR A 31 -6.51 3.27 -7.54
N GLN A 32 -5.89 4.24 -8.20
CA GLN A 32 -4.47 4.56 -8.07
C GLN A 32 -4.25 6.06 -8.30
N SER A 33 -3.22 6.63 -7.70
CA SER A 33 -2.81 8.02 -7.93
C SER A 33 -2.18 8.18 -9.31
N ALA A 34 -2.25 9.40 -9.85
CA ALA A 34 -1.62 9.73 -11.12
C ALA A 34 -0.11 9.43 -11.10
N GLY A 35 0.38 8.69 -12.10
CA GLY A 35 1.78 8.28 -12.17
C GLY A 35 2.18 7.21 -11.14
N PHE A 36 1.21 6.47 -10.57
CA PHE A 36 1.44 5.26 -9.78
C PHE A 36 0.75 4.06 -10.43
N ASN A 37 1.29 3.62 -11.58
CA ASN A 37 0.72 2.53 -12.35
C ASN A 37 1.09 1.17 -11.76
N LEU A 38 0.25 0.62 -10.90
CA LEU A 38 0.45 -0.72 -10.34
C LEU A 38 0.06 -1.80 -11.35
N ALA A 39 0.92 -2.80 -11.49
CA ALA A 39 0.55 -4.00 -12.23
C ALA A 39 -0.22 -4.97 -11.30
N PRO A 40 -1.29 -5.62 -11.76
CA PRO A 40 -1.99 -6.64 -10.96
C PRO A 40 -1.08 -7.77 -10.47
N THR A 41 -0.01 -8.08 -11.21
CA THR A 41 1.02 -9.05 -10.81
C THR A 41 1.81 -8.57 -9.59
N GLU A 42 2.16 -7.29 -9.51
CA GLU A 42 2.83 -6.69 -8.34
C GLU A 42 1.93 -6.77 -7.10
N VAL A 43 0.63 -6.48 -7.26
CA VAL A 43 -0.36 -6.59 -6.18
C VAL A 43 -0.50 -8.03 -5.70
N LYS A 44 -0.54 -9.01 -6.61
CA LYS A 44 -0.59 -10.44 -6.22
C LYS A 44 0.65 -10.87 -5.43
N VAL A 45 1.83 -10.37 -5.80
CA VAL A 45 3.06 -10.63 -5.03
C VAL A 45 2.95 -10.03 -3.63
N LEU A 46 2.37 -8.83 -3.47
CA LEU A 46 2.09 -8.24 -2.16
C LEU A 46 1.08 -9.06 -1.36
N THR A 47 -0.03 -9.48 -1.97
CA THR A 47 -1.03 -10.34 -1.32
C THR A 47 -0.39 -11.63 -0.81
N ALA A 48 0.42 -12.29 -1.63
CA ALA A 48 1.15 -13.48 -1.25
C ALA A 48 2.17 -13.20 -0.15
N ALA A 49 2.81 -12.02 -0.16
CA ALA A 49 3.78 -11.62 0.85
C ALA A 49 3.20 -11.48 2.26
N PHE A 50 1.91 -11.22 2.37
CA PHE A 50 1.22 -11.23 3.67
C PHE A 50 1.02 -12.63 4.24
N GLN A 51 1.19 -13.68 3.44
CA GLN A 51 1.24 -15.07 3.91
C GLN A 51 2.68 -15.55 4.04
N ASP A 52 3.53 -15.24 3.05
CA ASP A 52 4.95 -15.56 3.05
C ASP A 52 5.81 -14.34 2.66
N PRO A 53 6.38 -13.60 3.64
CA PRO A 53 7.20 -12.43 3.37
C PRO A 53 8.60 -12.78 2.85
N SER A 54 9.00 -14.06 2.80
CA SER A 54 10.35 -14.48 2.41
C SER A 54 10.70 -13.97 1.01
N ASN A 55 9.72 -14.01 0.10
CA ASN A 55 9.92 -13.57 -1.27
C ASN A 55 10.22 -12.06 -1.37
N ILE A 56 9.43 -11.20 -0.70
CA ILE A 56 9.64 -9.74 -0.76
C ILE A 56 10.83 -9.28 0.07
N ARG A 57 11.25 -10.05 1.08
CA ARG A 57 12.49 -9.79 1.84
C ARG A 57 13.72 -10.06 0.98
N ALA A 58 13.68 -11.09 0.13
CA ALA A 58 14.78 -11.42 -0.79
C ALA A 58 14.77 -10.57 -2.07
N SER A 59 13.61 -10.43 -2.71
CA SER A 59 13.47 -9.79 -4.02
C SER A 59 13.19 -8.28 -3.95
N GLY A 60 12.69 -7.78 -2.82
CA GLY A 60 12.17 -6.42 -2.66
C GLY A 60 10.69 -6.30 -3.04
N ILE A 61 10.14 -5.12 -2.79
CA ILE A 61 8.76 -4.76 -3.12
C ILE A 61 8.79 -3.93 -4.41
N ASN A 62 8.27 -4.46 -5.51
CA ASN A 62 8.18 -3.72 -6.77
C ASN A 62 6.77 -3.15 -6.95
N LEU A 63 6.66 -1.83 -7.06
CA LEU A 63 5.40 -1.13 -7.24
C LEU A 63 5.57 -0.01 -8.28
N GLY A 64 4.80 -0.08 -9.36
CA GLY A 64 4.82 0.94 -10.40
C GLY A 64 6.19 1.14 -11.04
N GLY A 65 6.91 0.03 -11.25
CA GLY A 65 8.27 0.05 -11.79
C GLY A 65 9.34 0.54 -10.80
N THR A 66 8.97 0.82 -9.54
CA THR A 66 9.91 1.21 -8.49
C THR A 66 10.12 0.07 -7.48
N LYS A 67 11.38 -0.30 -7.29
CA LYS A 67 11.78 -1.27 -6.26
C LYS A 67 12.02 -0.59 -4.91
N TYR A 68 11.35 -1.09 -3.88
CA TYR A 68 11.49 -0.71 -2.47
C TYR A 68 12.09 -1.89 -1.69
N PHE A 69 12.91 -1.58 -0.69
CA PHE A 69 13.41 -2.56 0.27
C PHE A 69 12.37 -2.82 1.34
N CYS A 70 12.03 -4.08 1.54
CA CYS A 70 11.17 -4.49 2.65
C CYS A 70 11.90 -4.27 3.99
N LEU A 71 11.28 -3.50 4.89
CA LEU A 71 11.80 -3.23 6.23
C LEU A 71 11.11 -4.07 7.29
N GLN A 72 9.78 -4.08 7.24
CA GLN A 72 8.94 -4.75 8.21
C GLN A 72 7.77 -5.41 7.50
N THR A 73 7.43 -6.61 7.95
CA THR A 73 6.26 -7.36 7.50
C THR A 73 5.56 -7.88 8.73
N ASP A 74 4.33 -7.43 8.93
CA ASP A 74 3.38 -7.90 9.92
C ASP A 74 2.25 -8.63 9.17
N ASP A 75 1.38 -9.35 9.90
CA ASP A 75 0.29 -10.10 9.27
C ASP A 75 -0.61 -9.24 8.39
N CYS A 76 -0.83 -7.98 8.77
CA CYS A 76 -1.72 -7.06 8.09
C CYS A 76 -1.03 -5.85 7.47
N GLN A 77 0.28 -5.66 7.69
CA GLN A 77 1.01 -4.50 7.17
C GLN A 77 2.41 -4.84 6.67
N ILE A 78 2.85 -4.17 5.61
CA ILE A 78 4.17 -4.30 5.03
C ILE A 78 4.73 -2.90 4.80
N GLN A 79 5.90 -2.64 5.38
CA GLN A 79 6.64 -1.40 5.21
C GLN A 79 7.82 -1.61 4.28
N GLY A 80 7.93 -0.74 3.28
CA GLY A 80 9.06 -0.65 2.36
C GLY A 80 9.71 0.72 2.39
N ARG A 81 11.00 0.78 2.04
CA ARG A 81 11.73 2.04 1.83
C ARG A 81 12.60 2.03 0.58
N LYS A 82 12.83 3.21 0.02
CA LYS A 82 13.75 3.46 -1.09
C LYS A 82 14.45 4.79 -0.84
N GLY A 83 15.65 4.75 -0.27
CA GLY A 83 16.38 5.95 0.12
C GLY A 83 15.56 6.79 1.11
N SER A 84 15.28 8.04 0.74
CA SER A 84 14.43 8.94 1.53
C SER A 84 12.93 8.79 1.32
N SER A 85 12.50 8.01 0.31
CA SER A 85 11.09 7.71 0.07
C SER A 85 10.74 6.34 0.64
N GLY A 86 9.46 6.03 0.77
CA GLY A 86 9.03 4.70 1.14
C GLY A 86 7.59 4.39 0.79
N VAL A 87 7.16 3.21 1.19
CA VAL A 87 5.84 2.68 0.94
C VAL A 87 5.32 1.96 2.17
N SER A 88 4.05 2.16 2.46
CA SER A 88 3.29 1.47 3.49
C SER A 88 2.14 0.74 2.81
N VAL A 89 2.02 -0.55 3.06
CA VAL A 89 0.97 -1.40 2.50
C VAL A 89 0.21 -2.03 3.65
N ALA A 90 -1.12 -1.98 3.62
CA ALA A 90 -1.97 -2.63 4.60
C ALA A 90 -3.05 -3.47 3.91
N LYS A 91 -3.29 -4.68 4.40
CA LYS A 91 -4.42 -5.50 3.94
C LYS A 91 -5.62 -5.38 4.90
N SER A 92 -6.80 -5.26 4.32
CA SER A 92 -8.10 -5.41 4.96
C SER A 92 -8.62 -6.84 4.77
N GLY A 93 -9.92 -7.09 4.97
CA GLY A 93 -10.54 -8.39 4.74
C GLY A 93 -10.60 -8.80 3.26
N ARG A 94 -10.73 -7.84 2.34
CA ARG A 94 -10.87 -8.02 0.89
C ARG A 94 -10.11 -6.97 0.07
N CYS A 95 -9.47 -5.99 0.71
CA CYS A 95 -8.73 -4.91 0.05
C CYS A 95 -7.26 -4.89 0.46
N VAL A 96 -6.42 -4.31 -0.40
CA VAL A 96 -5.05 -3.91 -0.11
C VAL A 96 -4.94 -2.42 -0.36
N ILE A 97 -4.52 -1.68 0.66
CA ILE A 97 -4.30 -0.24 0.62
C ILE A 97 -2.79 -0.02 0.55
N ILE A 98 -2.35 0.73 -0.44
CA ILE A 98 -0.94 1.05 -0.69
C ILE A 98 -0.81 2.57 -0.59
N GLY A 99 0.12 3.06 0.21
CA GLY A 99 0.46 4.48 0.33
C GLY A 99 1.97 4.68 0.27
N THR A 100 2.46 5.53 -0.63
CA THR A 100 3.87 5.92 -0.70
C THR A 100 4.07 7.28 -0.07
N TYR A 101 5.26 7.52 0.47
CA TYR A 101 5.67 8.81 1.02
C TYR A 101 7.05 9.19 0.48
N ILE A 102 7.33 10.49 0.43
CA ILE A 102 8.58 11.06 -0.09
C ILE A 102 9.42 11.71 1.03
N ASP A 103 10.60 12.23 0.66
CA ASP A 103 11.48 12.96 1.57
C ASP A 103 10.72 14.14 2.20
N GLY A 104 10.84 14.32 3.52
CA GLY A 104 10.08 15.28 4.32
C GLY A 104 8.80 14.72 4.97
N GLN A 105 8.31 13.54 4.57
CA GLN A 105 7.18 12.87 5.20
C GLN A 105 7.64 11.76 6.16
N GLN A 106 7.03 11.71 7.35
CA GLN A 106 7.34 10.65 8.31
C GLN A 106 6.63 9.34 7.96
N ALA A 107 7.43 8.26 7.83
CA ALA A 107 6.93 6.91 7.60
C ALA A 107 5.84 6.47 8.59
N GLY A 108 5.96 6.90 9.86
CA GLY A 108 4.98 6.61 10.90
C GLY A 108 3.60 7.24 10.65
N ASN A 109 3.55 8.45 10.10
CA ASN A 109 2.27 9.10 9.78
C ASN A 109 1.63 8.45 8.55
N CYS A 110 2.41 8.18 7.50
CA CYS A 110 1.93 7.44 6.33
C CYS A 110 1.30 6.09 6.73
N ARG A 111 1.96 5.35 7.61
CA ARG A 111 1.45 4.07 8.14
C ARG A 111 0.10 4.22 8.84
N LYS A 112 -0.04 5.24 9.70
CA LYS A 112 -1.28 5.51 10.46
C LYS A 112 -2.45 5.88 9.55
N GLU A 113 -2.22 6.70 8.54
CA GLU A 113 -3.26 7.09 7.57
C GLU A 113 -3.74 5.87 6.77
N VAL A 114 -2.81 5.06 6.28
CA VAL A 114 -3.11 3.80 5.57
C VAL A 114 -3.88 2.83 6.48
N GLU A 115 -3.51 2.73 7.76
CA GLU A 115 -4.20 1.89 8.74
C GLU A 115 -5.61 2.37 9.04
N THR A 116 -5.81 3.69 9.13
CA THR A 116 -7.14 4.29 9.39
C THR A 116 -8.11 3.95 8.27
N ILE A 117 -7.69 4.09 7.01
CA ILE A 117 -8.53 3.70 5.85
C ILE A 117 -8.74 2.20 5.79
N ARG A 118 -7.71 1.40 6.10
CA ARG A 118 -7.82 -0.07 6.19
C ARG A 118 -8.89 -0.47 7.20
N ASP A 119 -8.84 0.05 8.42
CA ASP A 119 -9.80 -0.30 9.47
C ASP A 119 -11.23 0.18 9.14
N TYR A 120 -11.34 1.34 8.49
CA TYR A 120 -12.62 1.83 7.99
C TYR A 120 -13.24 0.87 6.96
N LEU A 121 -12.45 0.44 5.97
CA LEU A 121 -12.89 -0.51 4.94
C LEU A 121 -13.21 -1.87 5.56
N ARG A 122 -12.38 -2.35 6.49
CA ARG A 122 -12.59 -3.59 7.23
C ARG A 122 -13.91 -3.60 7.98
N ASN A 123 -14.22 -2.52 8.68
CA ASN A 123 -15.47 -2.39 9.43
C ASN A 123 -16.70 -2.35 8.50
N ARG A 124 -16.52 -1.93 7.25
CA ARG A 124 -17.56 -1.98 6.20
C ARG A 124 -17.68 -3.33 5.49
N GLY A 125 -16.90 -4.35 5.89
CA GLY A 125 -16.92 -5.69 5.29
C GLY A 125 -16.03 -5.84 4.06
N TYR A 126 -15.08 -4.93 3.87
CA TYR A 126 -14.09 -4.93 2.79
C TYR A 126 -12.67 -5.25 3.26
#